data_AF-A0A3M2FD32-F1
#
_entry.id   AF-A0A3M2FD32-F1
#
_cell.length_a   1.000
_cell.length_b   1.000
_cell.length_c   1.000
_cell.angle_alpha   90.00
_cell.angle_beta   90.00
_cell.angle_gamma   90.00
#
_symmetry.space_group_name_H-M   'P 1'
#
loop_
_entity.id
_entity.type
_entity.pdbx_description
1 polymer ?
#
loop_
_entity_poly.entity_id
_entity_poly.type
_entity_poly.pdbx_seq_one_letter_code
_entity_poly.pdbx_strand_id
1 'polypeptide(L)' 'MEQVQKQIEDYLDAVEQVHGPEARNKLRVRWTGGTQVVLHHLSNGARRLVDLGSLRLMARQLRRQAA' A
#
# COMPACT_ATOMS: atom_id res chain seq x y z
N MET A 1 6.39 13.91 7.61
CA MET A 1 6.88 12.54 7.29
C MET A 1 6.00 11.48 7.96
N GLU A 2 5.71 11.60 9.25
CA GLU A 2 4.86 10.67 10.01
C GLU A 2 3.51 10.36 9.36
N GLN A 3 2.83 11.38 8.80
CA GLN A 3 1.53 11.19 8.14
C GLN A 3 1.60 10.33 6.86
N VAL A 4 2.71 10.41 6.10
CA VAL A 4 2.91 9.62 4.88
C VAL A 4 3.17 8.16 5.26
N GLN A 5 4.02 7.94 6.26
CA GLN A 5 4.33 6.61 6.76
C GLN A 5 3.08 5.92 7.31
N LYS A 6 2.25 6.64 8.08
CA LYS A 6 0.97 6.13 8.57
C LYS A 6 0.05 5.68 7.45
N GLN A 7 -0.03 6.42 6.33
CA GLN A 7 -0.85 6.03 5.19
C GLN A 7 -0.32 4.79 4.45
N ILE A 8 1.00 4.64 4.41
CA ILE A 8 1.64 3.44 3.84
C ILE A 8 1.33 2.22 4.72
N GLU A 9 1.48 2.36 6.04
CA GLU A 9 1.14 1.30 7.00
C GLU A 9 -0.34 0.94 6.93
N ASP A 10 -1.23 1.94 6.89
CA ASP A 10 -2.69 1.76 6.75
C ASP A 10 -3.07 0.90 5.54
N TYR A 11 -2.38 1.12 4.41
CA TYR A 11 -2.54 0.33 3.20
C TYR A 11 -1.96 -1.08 3.32
N LEU A 12 -0.76 -1.23 3.88
CA LEU A 12 -0.12 -2.54 4.08
C LEU A 12 -0.92 -3.43 5.03
N ASP A 13 -1.47 -2.87 6.09
CA ASP A 13 -2.33 -3.58 7.03
C ASP A 13 -3.63 -4.01 6.36
N ALA A 14 -4.23 -3.15 5.51
CA ALA A 14 -5.41 -3.52 4.74
C ALA A 14 -5.11 -4.65 3.74
N VAL A 15 -3.93 -4.67 3.12
CA VAL A 15 -3.48 -5.78 2.25
C VAL A 15 -3.32 -7.06 3.05
N GLU A 16 -2.72 -7.00 4.24
CA GLU A 16 -2.56 -8.17 5.12
C GLU A 16 -3.92 -8.71 5.58
N GLN A 17 -4.87 -7.85 5.92
CA GLN A 17 -6.21 -8.27 6.34
C GLN A 17 -6.98 -9.01 5.24
N VAL A 18 -6.86 -8.58 3.98
CA VAL A 18 -7.62 -9.18 2.86
C VAL A 18 -6.90 -10.40 2.26
N HIS A 19 -5.58 -10.33 2.12
CA HIS A 19 -4.80 -11.30 1.35
C HIS A 19 -3.79 -12.10 2.19
N GLY A 20 -3.70 -11.81 3.49
CA GLY A 20 -2.80 -12.47 4.42
C GLY A 20 -1.38 -11.86 4.48
N PRO A 21 -0.59 -12.29 5.48
CA PRO A 21 0.75 -11.75 5.74
C PRO A 21 1.73 -12.01 4.59
N GLU A 22 1.54 -13.07 3.81
CA GLU A 22 2.36 -13.33 2.63
C GLU A 22 2.24 -12.23 1.56
N ALA A 23 1.04 -11.71 1.34
CA ALA A 23 0.81 -10.67 0.34
C ALA A 23 1.48 -9.36 0.74
N ARG A 24 1.43 -9.01 2.04
CA ARG A 24 2.18 -7.88 2.60
C ARG A 24 3.69 -8.05 2.40
N ASN A 25 4.23 -9.23 2.70
CA ASN A 25 5.66 -9.51 2.57
C ASN A 25 6.16 -9.44 1.11
N LYS A 26 5.27 -9.70 0.14
CA LYS A 26 5.53 -9.57 -1.30
C LYS A 26 5.35 -8.14 -1.81
N LEU A 27 5.05 -7.16 -0.96
CA LEU A 27 4.79 -5.77 -1.35
C LEU A 27 5.73 -4.82 -0.61
N ARG A 28 6.45 -3.97 -1.36
CA ARG A 28 7.22 -2.86 -0.79
C ARG A 28 6.63 -1.54 -1.24
N VAL A 29 6.47 -0.61 -0.31
CA VAL A 29 6.01 0.75 -0.60
C VAL A 29 7.11 1.72 -0.23
N ARG A 30 7.53 2.55 -1.18
CA ARG A 30 8.59 3.56 -0.97
C ARG A 30 8.07 4.94 -1.33
N TRP A 31 8.19 5.90 -0.42
CA TRP A 31 7.93 7.30 -0.72
C TRP A 31 9.05 7.89 -1.60
N THR A 32 8.67 8.61 -2.67
CA THR A 32 9.62 9.20 -3.63
C THR A 32 9.70 10.72 -3.54
N GLY A 33 8.99 11.35 -2.59
CA GLY A 33 8.88 12.80 -2.46
C GLY A 33 7.49 13.31 -2.83
N GLY A 34 7.16 14.51 -2.34
CA GLY A 34 5.83 15.10 -2.53
C GLY A 34 4.71 14.19 -2.04
N THR A 35 3.71 13.95 -2.90
CA THR A 35 2.53 13.11 -2.62
C THR A 35 2.60 11.74 -3.28
N GLN A 36 3.78 11.29 -3.75
CA GLN A 36 3.92 10.06 -4.55
C GLN A 36 4.63 8.95 -3.78
N VAL A 37 4.16 7.72 -4.00
CA VAL A 37 4.75 6.50 -3.50
C VAL A 37 4.87 5.47 -4.62
N VAL A 38 5.89 4.63 -4.56
CA VAL A 38 6.09 3.51 -5.46
C VAL A 38 5.70 2.23 -4.75
N LEU A 39 4.71 1.54 -5.29
CA LEU A 39 4.37 0.17 -4.97
C LEU A 39 5.25 -0.76 -5.79
N HIS A 40 5.96 -1.67 -5.13
CA HIS A 40 6.80 -2.69 -5.75
C HIS A 40 6.32 -4.07 -5.33
N HIS A 41 5.73 -4.79 -6.28
CA HIS A 41 5.34 -6.18 -6.11
C HIS A 41 6.55 -7.07 -6.35
N LEU A 42 7.07 -7.66 -5.28
CA LEU A 42 8.27 -8.52 -5.31
C LEU A 42 8.01 -9.85 -6.02
N SER A 43 6.75 -10.29 -6.13
CA SER A 43 6.39 -11.55 -6.78
C SER A 43 6.59 -11.54 -8.30
N ASN A 44 6.41 -10.39 -8.95
CA ASN A 44 6.51 -10.25 -10.41
C ASN A 44 7.39 -9.08 -10.85
N GLY A 45 8.04 -8.38 -9.90
CA GLY A 45 8.87 -7.20 -10.17
C GLY A 45 8.08 -5.96 -10.60
N ALA A 46 6.75 -6.00 -10.60
CA ALA A 46 5.94 -4.88 -11.08
C ALA A 46 6.08 -3.67 -10.15
N ARG A 47 6.29 -2.50 -10.75
CA ARG A 47 6.36 -1.22 -10.04
C ARG A 47 5.25 -0.31 -10.52
N ARG A 48 4.56 0.32 -9.58
CA ARG A 48 3.50 1.28 -9.85
C ARG A 48 3.72 2.54 -9.03
N LEU A 49 3.76 3.69 -9.69
CA LEU A 49 3.72 4.99 -9.05
C LEU A 49 2.25 5.33 -8.76
N VAL A 50 1.97 5.72 -7.53
CA VAL A 50 0.64 6.12 -7.06
C VAL A 50 0.77 7.32 -6.14
N ASP A 51 -0.23 8.19 -6.16
CA ASP A 51 -0.32 9.26 -5.18
C ASP A 51 -0.94 8.77 -3.87
N LEU A 52 -0.72 9.53 -2.79
CA LEU A 52 -1.24 9.25 -1.46
C LEU A 52 -2.77 9.21 -1.38
N GLY A 53 -3.46 10.02 -2.18
CA GLY A 53 -4.92 10.00 -2.26
C GLY A 53 -5.43 8.67 -2.81
N SER A 54 -4.83 8.21 -3.90
CA SER A 54 -5.09 6.89 -4.48
C SER A 54 -4.77 5.76 -3.51
N LEU A 55 -3.63 5.82 -2.81
CA LEU A 55 -3.25 4.82 -1.80
C LEU A 55 -4.32 4.68 -0.71
N ARG A 56 -4.85 5.81 -0.22
CA ARG A 56 -5.92 5.83 0.79
C ARG A 56 -7.23 5.24 0.27
N LEU A 57 -7.57 5.50 -1.00
CA LEU A 57 -8.76 4.90 -1.63
C LEU A 57 -8.59 3.39 -1.77
N MET A 58 -7.42 2.91 -2.18
CA MET A 58 -7.11 1.49 -2.27
C MET A 58 -7.22 0.81 -0.90
N ALA A 59 -6.66 1.40 0.16
CA ALA A 59 -6.77 0.88 1.54
C ALA A 59 -8.24 0.78 1.98
N ARG A 60 -9.04 1.81 1.70
CA ARG A 60 -10.48 1.81 2.01
C ARG A 60 -11.25 0.75 1.24
N GLN A 61 -10.90 0.50 -0.02
CA GLN A 61 -11.52 -0.54 -0.84
C GLN A 61 -11.19 -1.94 -0.31
N LEU A 62 -9.92 -2.19 0.05
CA LEU A 62 -9.49 -3.45 0.66
C LEU A 62 -10.25 -3.71 1.96
N ARG A 63 -10.36 -2.72 2.84
CA ARG A 63 -11.13 -2.87 4.10
C ARG A 63 -12.60 -3.18 3.89
N ARG A 64 -13.22 -2.64 2.83
CA ARG A 64 -14.61 -2.98 2.49
C ARG A 64 -14.77 -4.41 1.98
N GLN A 65 -13.72 -5.02 1.45
CA GLN A 65 -13.73 -6.43 1.05
C GLN A 65 -13.50 -7.38 2.24
N ALA A 66 -12.87 -6.89 3.30
CA ALA A 66 -12.63 -7.66 4.53
C ALA A 66 -13.82 -7.68 5.50
N ALA A 67 -14.81 -6.79 5.31
CA ALA A 67 -16.02 -6.66 6.13
C ALA A 67 -17.18 -7.46 5.54
#